data_AF-A0A2E6BX30-F1
#
_entry.id   AF-A0A2E6BX30-F1
#
_cell.length_a   1.000
_cell.length_b   1.000
_cell.length_c   1.000
_cell.angle_alpha   90.00
_cell.angle_beta   90.00
_cell.angle_gamma   90.00
#
_symmetry.space_group_name_H-M   'P 1'
#
loop_
_entity.id
_entity.type
_entity.pdbx_description
1 polymer ?
#
loop_
_entity_poly.entity_id
_entity_poly.type
_entity_poly.pdbx_seq_one_letter_code
_entity_poly.pdbx_strand_id
1 'polypeptide(L)'
;MQDWNVDPHQVFGGPIGTNWYSDYVISGYDVKGILGQWGHDYPDQWQKHDDIDSGYGAEAFENMTRWDWAQDLFEWFEYYLQNRGPKPELTAQIQRNDGVWRIEEVWPPRDSELLNLDLGDCDYDGTFVGGGPPVVGGGQTITIDCFDINPNSDIHISGLPTIHLSTVPSFDGGQIFVEMQDLETGLRLGHSTMDVRYHAGGSEPQTVTPGNEVIMMMEFQGIDAILPAGHGIRMILTDTGEDYLAPACGSACTLHVLPSLSELTLPLIDRTDSSILVVPQPIEN
;
A
#
# COMPACT_ATOMS: atom_id res chain seq x y z
N MET A 1 -3.32 -2.99 4.53
CA MET A 1 -4.69 -3.07 3.97
C MET A 1 -4.63 -4.01 2.80
N GLN A 2 -5.57 -4.95 2.67
CA GLN A 2 -5.41 -6.13 1.81
C GLN A 2 -6.60 -6.38 0.85
N ASP A 3 -7.51 -5.43 0.70
CA ASP A 3 -8.56 -5.50 -0.31
C ASP A 3 -7.98 -5.15 -1.69
N TRP A 4 -7.73 -6.18 -2.49
CA TRP A 4 -7.21 -6.07 -3.87
C TRP A 4 -8.30 -6.22 -4.93
N ASN A 5 -9.57 -6.30 -4.53
CA ASN A 5 -10.72 -6.23 -5.44
C ASN A 5 -11.22 -4.79 -5.54
N VAL A 6 -11.24 -4.07 -4.40
CA VAL A 6 -11.44 -2.63 -4.33
C VAL A 6 -10.24 -2.00 -3.63
N ASP A 7 -9.21 -1.75 -4.43
CA ASP A 7 -7.92 -1.26 -3.95
C ASP A 7 -8.02 -0.03 -3.03
N PRO A 8 -7.13 0.09 -2.02
CA PRO A 8 -7.13 1.21 -1.07
C PRO A 8 -7.06 2.61 -1.72
N HIS A 9 -6.53 2.76 -2.93
CA HIS A 9 -6.53 4.04 -3.65
C HIS A 9 -7.95 4.61 -3.87
N GLN A 10 -9.02 3.80 -3.81
CA GLN A 10 -10.40 4.29 -3.87
C GLN A 10 -10.77 5.16 -2.65
N VAL A 11 -10.09 4.98 -1.53
CA VAL A 11 -10.28 5.75 -0.29
C VAL A 11 -9.20 6.84 -0.15
N PHE A 12 -7.96 6.51 -0.52
CA PHE A 12 -6.79 7.34 -0.24
C PHE A 12 -6.20 8.06 -1.45
N GLY A 13 -6.39 7.52 -2.65
CA GLY A 13 -5.82 8.06 -3.87
C GLY A 13 -6.65 9.23 -4.42
N GLY A 14 -5.98 10.21 -5.00
CA GLY A 14 -6.59 11.36 -5.65
C GLY A 14 -5.69 11.95 -6.74
N PRO A 15 -6.02 13.14 -7.26
CA PRO A 15 -5.07 13.92 -8.04
C PRO A 15 -3.74 14.10 -7.28
N ILE A 16 -2.69 14.47 -8.01
CA ILE A 16 -1.36 14.70 -7.40
C ILE A 16 -1.49 15.67 -6.22
N GLY A 17 -1.04 15.21 -5.04
CA GLY A 17 -1.10 15.99 -3.79
C GLY A 17 -2.43 15.91 -3.03
N THR A 18 -3.38 15.08 -3.47
CA THR A 18 -4.68 14.87 -2.81
C THR A 18 -4.75 13.48 -2.21
N ASN A 19 -5.08 13.41 -0.92
CA ASN A 19 -5.53 12.21 -0.24
C ASN A 19 -6.99 12.40 0.19
N TRP A 20 -7.94 11.71 -0.44
CA TRP A 20 -9.36 12.03 -0.22
C TRP A 20 -9.80 11.91 1.23
N TYR A 21 -9.36 10.87 1.93
CA TYR A 21 -9.65 10.68 3.35
C TYR A 21 -9.21 11.89 4.19
N SER A 22 -7.95 12.31 4.03
CA SER A 22 -7.38 13.46 4.74
C SER A 22 -8.01 14.78 4.31
N ASP A 23 -8.28 14.96 3.02
CA ASP A 23 -8.86 16.18 2.47
C ASP A 23 -10.29 16.40 2.98
N TYR A 24 -11.08 15.34 3.16
CA TYR A 24 -12.39 15.44 3.81
C TYR A 24 -12.26 15.93 5.26
N VAL A 25 -11.33 15.36 6.03
CA VAL A 25 -11.06 15.79 7.42
C VAL A 25 -10.65 17.26 7.45
N ILE A 26 -9.69 17.67 6.61
CA ILE A 26 -9.17 19.05 6.54
C ILE A 26 -10.26 20.04 6.11
N SER A 27 -11.18 19.60 5.26
CA SER A 27 -12.33 20.40 4.82
C SER A 27 -13.42 20.56 5.89
N GLY A 28 -13.25 19.95 7.07
CA GLY A 28 -14.17 20.06 8.20
C GLY A 28 -15.36 19.11 8.12
N TYR A 29 -15.28 18.05 7.30
CA TYR A 29 -16.25 16.97 7.35
C TYR A 29 -15.99 16.08 8.58
N ASP A 30 -17.08 15.57 9.15
CA ASP A 30 -16.99 14.57 10.19
C ASP A 30 -16.68 13.21 9.53
N VAL A 31 -15.49 12.68 9.79
CA VAL A 31 -14.97 11.42 9.21
C VAL A 31 -14.54 10.49 10.34
N LYS A 32 -14.91 9.21 10.24
CA LYS A 32 -14.46 8.12 11.12
C LYS A 32 -14.08 6.94 10.23
N GLY A 33 -12.96 6.29 10.52
CA GLY A 33 -12.46 5.16 9.73
C GLY A 33 -12.16 3.94 10.57
N ILE A 34 -12.35 2.76 9.98
CA ILE A 34 -11.84 1.49 10.47
C ILE A 34 -11.13 0.82 9.30
N LEU A 35 -9.84 0.56 9.46
CA LEU A 35 -8.92 0.18 8.40
C LEU A 35 -8.22 -1.11 8.85
N GLY A 36 -8.68 -2.26 8.37
CA GLY A 36 -8.15 -3.57 8.73
C GLY A 36 -7.19 -4.14 7.69
N GLN A 37 -6.59 -5.28 8.02
CA GLN A 37 -5.82 -6.11 7.09
C GLN A 37 -6.71 -7.16 6.39
N TRP A 38 -8.03 -6.96 6.33
CA TRP A 38 -8.95 -7.83 5.61
C TRP A 38 -8.95 -7.57 4.10
N GLY A 39 -9.49 -8.54 3.36
CA GLY A 39 -9.84 -8.43 1.94
C GLY A 39 -11.16 -7.68 1.73
N HIS A 40 -11.92 -8.07 0.70
CA HIS A 40 -13.20 -7.43 0.34
C HIS A 40 -14.37 -7.89 1.22
N ASP A 41 -14.24 -7.70 2.53
CA ASP A 41 -15.16 -8.21 3.55
C ASP A 41 -15.56 -7.13 4.56
N TYR A 42 -16.65 -7.40 5.30
CA TYR A 42 -17.05 -6.50 6.38
C TYR A 42 -16.21 -6.74 7.64
N PRO A 43 -15.96 -5.69 8.46
CA PRO A 43 -15.14 -5.79 9.67
C PRO A 43 -15.58 -6.88 10.67
N ASP A 44 -16.86 -7.25 10.69
CA ASP A 44 -17.47 -8.23 11.59
C ASP A 44 -17.74 -9.61 10.97
N GLN A 45 -17.21 -9.90 9.76
CA GLN A 45 -17.40 -11.18 9.06
C GLN A 45 -16.27 -12.19 9.31
N TRP A 46 -16.17 -12.72 10.53
CA TRP A 46 -15.08 -13.63 10.90
C TRP A 46 -14.88 -14.85 9.96
N GLN A 47 -15.98 -15.40 9.43
CA GLN A 47 -16.01 -16.59 8.53
C GLN A 47 -15.43 -16.31 7.14
N LYS A 48 -15.11 -15.05 6.86
CA LYS A 48 -14.44 -14.62 5.64
C LYS A 48 -12.98 -14.34 5.88
N HIS A 49 -12.66 -13.87 7.08
CA HIS A 49 -11.30 -13.56 7.48
C HIS A 49 -10.43 -14.83 7.67
N ASP A 50 -11.03 -16.00 7.91
CA ASP A 50 -10.31 -17.26 8.18
C ASP A 50 -9.83 -18.02 6.92
N ASP A 51 -10.19 -17.53 5.73
CA ASP A 51 -9.80 -18.10 4.42
C ASP A 51 -8.77 -17.20 3.68
N ILE A 52 -8.03 -16.39 4.44
CA ILE A 52 -7.02 -15.45 3.91
C ILE A 52 -5.64 -16.11 3.92
N ASP A 53 -4.89 -15.97 2.82
CA ASP A 53 -3.51 -16.45 2.68
C ASP A 53 -2.47 -15.52 3.34
N SER A 54 -1.28 -16.06 3.63
CA SER A 54 -0.14 -15.27 4.11
C SER A 54 0.27 -14.19 3.11
N GLY A 55 0.53 -12.97 3.58
CA GLY A 55 0.80 -11.80 2.72
C GLY A 55 -0.46 -11.10 2.18
N TYR A 56 -1.64 -11.63 2.52
CA TYR A 56 -2.96 -11.07 2.21
C TYR A 56 -3.76 -10.73 3.47
N GLY A 57 -3.14 -10.75 4.65
CA GLY A 57 -3.75 -10.33 5.91
C GLY A 57 -3.84 -11.42 6.98
N ALA A 58 -3.49 -12.67 6.65
CA ALA A 58 -3.55 -13.79 7.59
C ALA A 58 -2.73 -13.55 8.87
N GLU A 59 -1.64 -12.79 8.77
CA GLU A 59 -0.77 -12.43 9.89
C GLU A 59 -1.50 -11.63 10.98
N ALA A 60 -2.58 -10.94 10.60
CA ALA A 60 -3.37 -10.11 11.48
C ALA A 60 -4.67 -10.81 11.96
N PHE A 61 -4.96 -12.02 11.46
CA PHE A 61 -6.25 -12.69 11.59
C PHE A 61 -6.74 -12.82 13.04
N GLU A 62 -5.87 -13.24 13.95
CA GLU A 62 -6.17 -13.49 15.37
C GLU A 62 -6.78 -12.26 16.08
N ASN A 63 -6.49 -11.06 15.56
CA ASN A 63 -7.00 -9.82 16.12
C ASN A 63 -7.75 -8.98 15.08
N MET A 64 -8.18 -9.56 13.95
CA MET A 64 -8.75 -8.85 12.81
C MET A 64 -10.22 -8.49 12.98
N THR A 65 -11.05 -9.41 13.46
CA THR A 65 -12.51 -9.23 13.45
C THR A 65 -12.97 -8.18 14.47
N ARG A 66 -13.83 -7.25 14.04
CA ARG A 66 -14.29 -6.08 14.79
C ARG A 66 -15.79 -6.11 15.08
N TRP A 67 -16.17 -6.93 16.05
CA TRP A 67 -17.55 -7.08 16.53
C TRP A 67 -18.15 -5.79 17.10
N ASP A 68 -17.31 -4.88 17.58
CA ASP A 68 -17.67 -3.58 18.11
C ASP A 68 -17.98 -2.53 17.04
N TRP A 69 -17.69 -2.82 15.76
CA TRP A 69 -17.97 -1.88 14.67
C TRP A 69 -19.47 -1.54 14.53
N ALA A 70 -20.35 -2.52 14.77
CA ALA A 70 -21.79 -2.28 14.79
C ALA A 70 -22.22 -1.30 15.89
N GLN A 71 -21.52 -1.28 17.03
CA GLN A 71 -21.76 -0.33 18.12
C GLN A 71 -21.31 1.08 17.71
N ASP A 72 -20.13 1.20 17.09
CA ASP A 72 -19.61 2.46 16.54
C ASP A 72 -20.61 3.09 15.53
N LEU A 73 -21.15 2.28 14.62
CA LEU A 73 -22.17 2.71 13.65
C LEU A 73 -23.50 3.08 14.30
N PHE A 74 -23.90 2.34 15.34
CA PHE A 74 -25.12 2.63 16.07
C PHE A 74 -25.05 4.02 16.74
N GLU A 75 -23.95 4.31 17.43
CA GLU A 75 -23.71 5.61 18.07
C GLU A 75 -23.62 6.75 17.04
N TRP A 76 -23.00 6.48 15.88
CA TRP A 76 -23.00 7.41 14.76
C TRP A 76 -24.41 7.80 14.31
N PHE A 77 -25.27 6.81 14.07
CA PHE A 77 -26.63 7.07 13.62
C PHE A 77 -27.52 7.68 14.72
N GLU A 78 -27.31 7.36 16.00
CA GLU A 78 -28.00 8.04 17.10
C GLU A 78 -27.72 9.56 17.07
N TYR A 79 -26.46 9.95 16.92
CA TYR A 79 -26.09 11.36 16.90
C TYR A 79 -26.60 12.07 15.64
N TYR A 80 -26.24 11.61 14.44
CA TYR A 80 -26.51 12.34 13.20
C TYR A 80 -27.95 12.21 12.68
N LEU A 81 -28.64 11.11 12.96
CA LEU A 81 -30.00 10.88 12.43
C LEU A 81 -31.10 11.06 13.48
N GLN A 82 -30.78 10.85 14.77
CA GLN A 82 -31.78 10.92 15.85
C GLN A 82 -31.59 12.11 16.80
N ASN A 83 -30.49 12.86 16.69
CA ASN A 83 -30.11 13.92 17.64
C ASN A 83 -30.06 13.41 19.09
N ARG A 84 -29.53 12.20 19.29
CA ARG A 84 -29.39 11.55 20.60
C ARG A 84 -27.96 11.06 20.81
N GLY A 85 -27.51 11.03 22.07
CA GLY A 85 -26.17 10.57 22.42
C GLY A 85 -25.08 11.64 22.22
N PRO A 86 -23.84 11.36 22.63
CA PRO A 86 -22.70 12.24 22.39
C PRO A 86 -22.28 12.22 20.91
N LYS A 87 -21.54 13.24 20.47
CA LYS A 87 -20.90 13.22 19.15
C LYS A 87 -19.87 12.07 19.12
N PRO A 88 -19.87 11.19 18.10
CA PRO A 88 -18.87 10.15 17.96
C PRO A 88 -17.46 10.74 17.83
N GLU A 89 -16.46 10.00 18.33
CA GLU A 89 -15.06 10.34 18.10
C GLU A 89 -14.72 10.19 16.60
N LEU A 90 -14.04 11.19 16.06
CA LEU A 90 -13.67 11.30 14.65
C LEU A 90 -12.22 10.86 14.48
N THR A 91 -12.01 9.55 14.55
CA THR A 91 -10.68 8.94 14.52
C THR A 91 -10.59 7.89 13.42
N ALA A 92 -9.37 7.55 13.02
CA ALA A 92 -9.08 6.37 12.24
C ALA A 92 -8.61 5.24 13.17
N GLN A 93 -9.29 4.11 13.16
CA GLN A 93 -8.81 2.88 13.78
C GLN A 93 -8.09 2.07 12.70
N ILE A 94 -6.83 1.72 12.91
CA ILE A 94 -5.99 1.09 11.89
C ILE A 94 -5.29 -0.14 12.47
N GLN A 95 -5.31 -1.23 11.69
CA GLN A 95 -4.66 -2.49 12.03
C GLN A 95 -3.33 -2.61 11.28
N ARG A 96 -2.27 -2.89 12.02
CA ARG A 96 -0.96 -3.23 11.46
C ARG A 96 -0.93 -4.67 10.96
N ASN A 97 -0.01 -5.00 10.05
CA ASN A 97 0.14 -6.34 9.47
C ASN A 97 0.26 -7.48 10.50
N ASP A 98 0.76 -7.22 11.70
CA ASP A 98 0.87 -8.18 12.81
C ASP A 98 -0.37 -8.24 13.73
N GLY A 99 -1.48 -7.61 13.33
CA GLY A 99 -2.75 -7.65 14.04
C GLY A 99 -2.90 -6.59 15.14
N VAL A 100 -1.86 -5.79 15.43
CA VAL A 100 -1.96 -4.72 16.43
C VAL A 100 -2.86 -3.59 15.93
N TRP A 101 -3.89 -3.25 16.71
CA TRP A 101 -4.75 -2.10 16.45
C TRP A 101 -4.29 -0.86 17.19
N ARG A 102 -4.50 0.30 16.58
CA ARG A 102 -4.32 1.61 17.21
C ARG A 102 -5.34 2.62 16.70
N ILE A 103 -5.42 3.73 17.42
CA ILE A 103 -6.24 4.89 17.07
C ILE A 103 -5.31 5.99 16.60
N GLU A 104 -5.61 6.56 15.44
CA GLU A 104 -4.97 7.74 14.87
C GLU A 104 -6.02 8.87 14.76
N GLU A 105 -5.58 10.12 14.81
CA GLU A 105 -6.46 11.27 14.51
C GLU A 105 -6.98 11.18 13.07
N VAL A 106 -6.10 10.81 12.14
CA VAL A 106 -6.39 10.64 10.71
C VAL A 106 -5.39 9.63 10.15
N TRP A 107 -5.76 8.93 9.08
CA TRP A 107 -4.85 8.07 8.32
C TRP A 107 -4.88 8.46 6.83
N PRO A 108 -3.74 8.57 6.12
CA PRO A 108 -2.36 8.41 6.61
C PRO A 108 -1.98 9.37 7.75
N PRO A 109 -1.07 8.97 8.66
CA PRO A 109 -0.62 9.85 9.74
C PRO A 109 0.05 11.12 9.19
N ARG A 110 -0.16 12.26 9.86
CA ARG A 110 0.44 13.56 9.45
C ARG A 110 1.87 13.76 9.95
N ASP A 111 2.26 12.97 10.95
CA ASP A 111 3.53 13.06 11.67
C ASP A 111 4.56 12.03 11.19
N SER A 112 4.35 11.42 10.02
CA SER A 112 5.30 10.46 9.47
C SER A 112 6.62 11.14 9.09
N GLU A 113 7.73 10.49 9.45
CA GLU A 113 9.07 10.80 8.95
C GLU A 113 9.31 10.04 7.65
N LEU A 114 9.84 10.72 6.62
CA LEU A 114 10.10 10.09 5.33
C LEU A 114 11.52 9.51 5.30
N LEU A 115 11.61 8.19 5.14
CA LEU A 115 12.86 7.52 4.83
C LEU A 115 12.99 7.37 3.32
N ASN A 116 14.01 8.00 2.75
CA ASN A 116 14.34 7.90 1.33
C ASN A 116 15.47 6.89 1.13
N LEU A 117 15.27 5.96 0.20
CA LEU A 117 16.22 4.92 -0.20
C LEU A 117 16.56 5.12 -1.67
N ASP A 118 17.84 5.32 -1.96
CA ASP A 118 18.36 5.32 -3.34
C ASP A 118 18.45 3.86 -3.82
N LEU A 119 17.72 3.52 -4.88
CA LEU A 119 17.69 2.15 -5.39
C LEU A 119 19.02 1.76 -6.06
N GLY A 120 19.91 2.72 -6.31
CA GLY A 120 21.30 2.49 -6.73
C GLY A 120 22.20 1.90 -5.65
N ASP A 121 21.83 2.05 -4.38
CA ASP A 121 22.55 1.47 -3.24
C ASP A 121 22.07 0.05 -2.90
N CYS A 122 20.99 -0.41 -3.54
CA CYS A 122 20.44 -1.77 -3.39
C CYS A 122 21.03 -2.74 -4.41
N ASP A 123 20.97 -4.05 -4.13
CA ASP A 123 21.35 -5.08 -5.10
C ASP A 123 20.19 -5.30 -6.08
N TYR A 124 20.49 -5.43 -7.37
CA TYR A 124 19.48 -5.75 -8.38
C TYR A 124 20.00 -6.73 -9.45
N ASP A 125 19.15 -7.65 -9.87
CA ASP A 125 19.53 -8.77 -10.77
C ASP A 125 19.28 -8.47 -12.27
N GLY A 126 18.70 -7.32 -12.58
CA GLY A 126 18.33 -6.92 -13.93
C GLY A 126 17.97 -5.45 -14.05
N THR A 127 17.75 -5.01 -15.29
CA THR A 127 17.34 -3.62 -15.59
C THR A 127 16.21 -3.55 -16.61
N PHE A 128 15.58 -4.68 -16.97
CA PHE A 128 14.48 -4.71 -17.93
C PHE A 128 13.26 -5.38 -17.36
N VAL A 129 12.11 -4.74 -17.55
CA VAL A 129 10.78 -5.28 -17.22
C VAL A 129 9.99 -5.50 -18.52
N GLY A 130 9.23 -6.59 -18.55
CA GLY A 130 8.28 -6.90 -19.60
C GLY A 130 8.87 -7.64 -20.79
N GLY A 131 8.17 -7.62 -21.92
CA GLY A 131 8.50 -8.50 -23.04
C GLY A 131 7.65 -9.76 -23.13
N GLY A 132 6.68 -9.94 -22.21
CA GLY A 132 5.76 -11.07 -22.20
C GLY A 132 4.67 -10.99 -23.28
N PRO A 133 3.91 -12.07 -23.51
CA PRO A 133 2.73 -12.04 -24.37
C PRO A 133 1.70 -10.99 -23.91
N PRO A 134 0.99 -10.31 -24.84
CA PRO A 134 -0.04 -9.35 -24.48
C PRO A 134 -1.09 -9.95 -23.53
N VAL A 135 -1.61 -9.13 -22.60
CA VAL A 135 -2.65 -9.50 -21.61
C VAL A 135 -2.19 -10.49 -20.53
N VAL A 136 -1.30 -11.42 -20.87
CA VAL A 136 -0.80 -12.47 -19.95
C VAL A 136 0.47 -12.06 -19.22
N GLY A 137 1.38 -11.32 -19.88
CA GLY A 137 2.65 -10.88 -19.29
C GLY A 137 3.62 -12.02 -19.04
N GLY A 138 4.51 -11.86 -18.06
CA GLY A 138 5.53 -12.87 -17.72
C GLY A 138 6.77 -12.77 -18.61
N GLY A 139 7.17 -11.53 -18.91
CA GLY A 139 8.43 -11.22 -19.58
C GLY A 139 9.63 -11.22 -18.63
N GLN A 140 10.50 -10.24 -18.81
CA GLN A 140 11.62 -9.97 -17.91
C GLN A 140 11.11 -9.36 -16.60
N THR A 141 11.76 -9.75 -15.52
CA THR A 141 11.50 -9.30 -14.15
C THR A 141 12.79 -8.72 -13.60
N ILE A 142 12.67 -7.74 -12.70
CA ILE A 142 13.79 -7.26 -11.88
C ILE A 142 13.46 -7.56 -10.42
N THR A 143 14.43 -8.09 -9.69
CA THR A 143 14.40 -8.13 -8.22
C THR A 143 15.38 -7.09 -7.70
N ILE A 144 14.93 -6.21 -6.81
CA ILE A 144 15.74 -5.20 -6.12
C ILE A 144 15.69 -5.51 -4.63
N ASP A 145 16.83 -5.80 -4.02
CA ASP A 145 16.98 -6.15 -2.61
C ASP A 145 17.72 -5.02 -1.87
N CYS A 146 17.01 -4.32 -0.99
CA CYS A 146 17.54 -3.27 -0.13
C CYS A 146 17.74 -3.83 1.29
N PHE A 147 18.99 -4.16 1.62
CA PHE A 147 19.36 -4.80 2.88
C PHE A 147 19.46 -3.81 4.06
N ASP A 148 19.33 -4.34 5.28
CA ASP A 148 19.71 -3.68 6.54
C ASP A 148 19.15 -2.25 6.70
N ILE A 149 17.89 -2.01 6.33
CA ILE A 149 17.27 -0.67 6.34
C ILE A 149 17.41 0.00 7.71
N ASN A 150 17.16 -0.77 8.78
CA ASN A 150 17.48 -0.35 10.14
C ASN A 150 17.88 -1.56 11.01
N PRO A 151 19.15 -1.69 11.40
CA PRO A 151 19.62 -2.84 12.18
C PRO A 151 19.31 -2.73 13.70
N ASN A 152 18.87 -1.56 14.18
CA ASN A 152 18.81 -1.29 15.62
C ASN A 152 17.39 -1.34 16.20
N SER A 153 16.38 -1.16 15.36
CA SER A 153 14.98 -1.14 15.78
C SER A 153 14.07 -1.49 14.61
N ASP A 154 12.90 -2.01 14.94
CA ASP A 154 11.83 -2.22 13.96
C ASP A 154 11.45 -0.88 13.32
N ILE A 155 11.02 -0.93 12.06
CA ILE A 155 10.46 0.22 11.35
C ILE A 155 8.95 0.01 11.16
N HIS A 156 8.16 1.01 11.51
CA HIS A 156 6.71 0.98 11.29
C HIS A 156 6.37 1.86 10.09
N ILE A 157 6.13 1.21 8.95
CA ILE A 157 5.68 1.85 7.72
C ILE A 157 4.18 2.08 7.84
N SER A 158 3.74 3.34 7.78
CA SER A 158 2.32 3.70 7.83
C SER A 158 2.01 4.88 6.90
N GLY A 159 1.24 4.60 5.86
CA GLY A 159 0.77 5.60 4.91
C GLY A 159 0.82 5.12 3.47
N LEU A 160 1.21 6.02 2.57
CA LEU A 160 1.33 5.79 1.13
C LEU A 160 2.80 5.89 0.71
N PRO A 161 3.57 4.79 0.71
CA PRO A 161 4.92 4.78 0.18
C PRO A 161 4.95 5.17 -1.30
N THR A 162 6.05 5.78 -1.77
CA THR A 162 6.23 6.10 -3.19
C THR A 162 7.47 5.43 -3.75
N ILE A 163 7.42 5.00 -5.01
CA ILE A 163 8.58 4.53 -5.76
C ILE A 163 8.67 5.28 -7.08
N HIS A 164 9.71 6.08 -7.23
CA HIS A 164 9.94 6.86 -8.43
C HIS A 164 11.00 6.17 -9.27
N LEU A 165 10.58 5.60 -10.41
CA LEU A 165 11.45 4.81 -11.28
C LEU A 165 11.89 5.65 -12.49
N SER A 166 13.18 5.86 -12.66
CA SER A 166 13.71 6.34 -13.94
C SER A 166 13.68 5.19 -14.94
N THR A 167 13.00 5.41 -16.07
CA THR A 167 12.74 4.37 -17.07
C THR A 167 12.95 4.88 -18.49
N VAL A 168 13.47 4.01 -19.36
CA VAL A 168 13.59 4.23 -20.80
C VAL A 168 12.69 3.23 -21.52
N PRO A 169 11.51 3.65 -21.99
CA PRO A 169 10.53 2.80 -22.64
C PRO A 169 10.91 2.50 -24.09
N SER A 170 10.59 1.30 -24.57
CA SER A 170 10.77 0.89 -25.97
C SER A 170 9.54 1.17 -26.86
N PHE A 171 8.42 1.59 -26.26
CA PHE A 171 7.15 1.86 -26.94
C PHE A 171 6.39 3.02 -26.27
N ASP A 172 5.35 3.55 -26.94
CA ASP A 172 4.36 4.44 -26.32
C ASP A 172 3.35 3.62 -25.49
N GLY A 173 3.87 2.99 -24.45
CA GLY A 173 3.17 2.03 -23.61
C GLY A 173 4.13 1.06 -22.94
N GLY A 174 3.62 0.34 -21.95
CA GLY A 174 4.40 -0.50 -21.04
C GLY A 174 3.87 -0.32 -19.62
N GLN A 175 4.10 -1.30 -18.76
CA GLN A 175 3.62 -1.29 -17.38
C GLN A 175 4.72 -1.79 -16.46
N ILE A 176 4.79 -1.21 -15.26
CA ILE A 176 5.52 -1.79 -14.13
C ILE A 176 4.50 -2.05 -13.03
N PHE A 177 4.45 -3.30 -12.57
CA PHE A 177 3.89 -3.70 -11.30
C PHE A 177 5.06 -3.91 -10.33
N VAL A 178 4.97 -3.37 -9.12
CA VAL A 178 5.98 -3.48 -8.07
C VAL A 178 5.33 -4.15 -6.87
N GLU A 179 5.79 -5.35 -6.51
CA GLU A 179 5.45 -5.97 -5.23
C GLU A 179 6.55 -5.66 -4.20
N MET A 180 6.15 -5.16 -3.03
CA MET A 180 7.03 -4.96 -1.88
C MET A 180 6.90 -6.14 -0.92
N GLN A 181 8.03 -6.71 -0.51
CA GLN A 181 8.11 -7.80 0.45
C GLN A 181 9.11 -7.49 1.56
N ASP A 182 8.88 -8.06 2.74
CA ASP A 182 9.93 -8.30 3.73
C ASP A 182 10.96 -9.27 3.12
N LEU A 183 12.22 -8.85 3.06
CA LEU A 183 13.28 -9.54 2.33
C LEU A 183 13.61 -10.91 2.93
N GLU A 184 13.52 -11.04 4.24
CA GLU A 184 13.94 -12.21 5.03
C GLU A 184 12.87 -13.29 5.04
N THR A 185 11.61 -12.89 5.16
CA THR A 185 10.46 -13.80 5.28
C THR A 185 9.76 -14.02 3.94
N GLY A 186 9.92 -13.11 2.99
CA GLY A 186 9.13 -13.07 1.75
C GLY A 186 7.69 -12.61 1.97
N LEU A 187 7.35 -12.09 3.15
CA LEU A 187 6.00 -11.61 3.45
C LEU A 187 5.68 -10.40 2.57
N ARG A 188 4.62 -10.50 1.78
CA ARG A 188 4.11 -9.39 0.97
C ARG A 188 3.58 -8.27 1.86
N LEU A 189 4.05 -7.06 1.62
CA LEU A 189 3.66 -5.86 2.36
C LEU A 189 2.65 -5.00 1.59
N GLY A 190 2.75 -4.97 0.26
CA GLY A 190 1.84 -4.24 -0.61
C GLY A 190 2.37 -4.15 -2.04
N HIS A 191 1.66 -3.44 -2.92
CA HIS A 191 2.09 -3.27 -4.31
C HIS A 191 1.77 -1.88 -4.87
N SER A 192 2.38 -1.58 -6.02
CA SER A 192 2.08 -0.43 -6.87
C SER A 192 2.02 -0.88 -8.33
N THR A 193 1.27 -0.18 -9.18
CA THR A 193 1.23 -0.45 -10.62
C THR A 193 1.05 0.84 -11.40
N MET A 194 1.70 0.91 -12.58
CA MET A 194 1.59 2.08 -13.45
C MET A 194 1.89 1.71 -14.90
N ASP A 195 1.03 2.16 -15.81
CA ASP A 195 1.36 2.27 -17.22
C ASP A 195 2.25 3.51 -17.45
N VAL A 196 3.36 3.35 -18.17
CA VAL A 196 4.39 4.39 -18.38
C VAL A 196 3.82 5.70 -18.96
N ARG A 197 2.68 5.68 -19.64
CA ARG A 197 2.03 6.90 -20.13
C ARG A 197 1.55 7.80 -18.99
N TYR A 198 1.31 7.24 -17.81
CA TYR A 198 0.96 7.97 -16.59
C TYR A 198 2.18 8.35 -15.73
N HIS A 199 3.40 8.28 -16.27
CA HIS A 199 4.64 8.55 -15.54
C HIS A 199 4.64 9.84 -14.69
N ALA A 200 3.97 10.90 -15.13
CA ALA A 200 3.88 12.16 -14.40
C ALA A 200 2.92 12.12 -13.18
N GLY A 201 2.29 10.98 -12.90
CA GLY A 201 1.25 10.81 -11.89
C GLY A 201 -0.14 11.28 -12.35
N GLY A 202 -1.14 11.02 -11.51
CA GLY A 202 -2.53 11.40 -11.78
C GLY A 202 -3.24 10.52 -12.82
N SER A 203 -4.35 11.03 -13.38
CA SER A 203 -5.28 10.25 -14.19
C SER A 203 -5.22 10.55 -15.69
N GLU A 204 -4.27 11.37 -16.13
CA GLU A 204 -4.16 11.80 -17.53
C GLU A 204 -2.93 11.18 -18.21
N PRO A 205 -3.10 10.36 -19.26
CA PRO A 205 -1.98 9.76 -19.96
C PRO A 205 -1.24 10.79 -20.82
N GLN A 206 0.08 10.62 -20.93
CA GLN A 206 0.95 11.40 -21.78
C GLN A 206 1.59 10.50 -22.84
N THR A 207 1.80 11.04 -24.04
CA THR A 207 2.54 10.33 -25.09
C THR A 207 3.99 10.15 -24.66
N VAL A 208 4.45 8.91 -24.72
CA VAL A 208 5.82 8.52 -24.41
C VAL A 208 6.58 8.31 -25.71
N THR A 209 7.75 8.95 -25.84
CA THR A 209 8.62 8.76 -26.99
C THR A 209 9.61 7.64 -26.69
N PRO A 210 9.63 6.54 -27.47
CA PRO A 210 10.58 5.44 -27.25
C PRO A 210 12.03 5.91 -27.22
N GLY A 211 12.79 5.41 -26.25
CA GLY A 211 14.20 5.76 -26.05
C GLY A 211 14.45 7.05 -25.25
N ASN A 212 13.41 7.85 -24.95
CA ASN A 212 13.54 8.99 -24.05
C ASN A 212 13.29 8.56 -22.61
N GLU A 213 14.17 8.97 -21.70
CA GLU A 213 13.99 8.74 -20.27
C GLU A 213 12.75 9.48 -19.74
N VAL A 214 11.99 8.80 -18.89
CA VAL A 214 10.87 9.34 -18.12
C VAL A 214 10.96 8.84 -16.67
N ILE A 215 10.53 9.67 -15.72
CA ILE A 215 10.40 9.26 -14.32
C ILE A 215 8.95 8.83 -14.08
N MET A 216 8.74 7.57 -13.73
CA MET A 216 7.44 7.03 -13.33
C MET A 216 7.22 7.33 -11.85
N MET A 217 6.37 8.31 -11.55
CA MET A 217 6.04 8.78 -10.20
C MET A 217 4.98 7.87 -9.54
N MET A 218 5.39 6.66 -9.13
CA MET A 218 4.46 5.65 -8.61
C MET A 218 4.22 5.78 -7.11
N GLU A 219 3.01 5.44 -6.68
CA GLU A 219 2.58 5.38 -5.27
C GLU A 219 2.07 3.97 -4.97
N PHE A 220 2.44 3.41 -3.83
CA PHE A 220 1.91 2.13 -3.35
C PHE A 220 0.48 2.29 -2.86
N GLN A 221 -0.28 1.20 -2.92
CA GLN A 221 -1.49 1.07 -2.12
C GLN A 221 -1.15 1.25 -0.64
N GLY A 222 -2.13 1.67 0.16
CA GLY A 222 -1.86 2.03 1.54
C GLY A 222 -1.34 0.89 2.40
N ILE A 223 -0.18 1.13 3.04
CA ILE A 223 0.56 0.14 3.82
C ILE A 223 0.52 0.54 5.29
N ASP A 224 0.26 -0.46 6.14
CA ASP A 224 0.45 -0.38 7.57
C ASP A 224 1.12 -1.66 8.05
N ALA A 225 2.44 -1.59 8.21
CA ALA A 225 3.26 -2.76 8.46
C ALA A 225 4.44 -2.44 9.38
N ILE A 226 4.82 -3.42 10.19
CA ILE A 226 6.09 -3.44 10.89
C ILE A 226 7.08 -4.32 10.15
N LEU A 227 8.28 -3.81 9.92
CA LEU A 227 9.43 -4.55 9.43
C LEU A 227 10.42 -4.69 10.59
N PRO A 228 10.77 -5.92 11.02
CA PRO A 228 11.65 -6.13 12.16
C PRO A 228 13.05 -5.54 12.00
N ALA A 229 13.73 -5.26 13.11
CA ALA A 229 15.11 -4.79 13.10
C ALA A 229 16.04 -5.74 12.32
N GLY A 230 16.85 -5.17 11.43
CA GLY A 230 17.78 -5.91 10.57
C GLY A 230 17.13 -6.59 9.37
N HIS A 231 15.81 -6.49 9.20
CA HIS A 231 15.17 -6.92 7.97
C HIS A 231 15.34 -5.88 6.85
N GLY A 232 15.35 -6.36 5.61
CA GLY A 232 15.39 -5.56 4.39
C GLY A 232 14.04 -5.51 3.68
N ILE A 233 14.02 -4.78 2.57
CA ILE A 233 12.88 -4.75 1.64
C ILE A 233 13.32 -5.33 0.30
N ARG A 234 12.51 -6.25 -0.22
CA ARG A 234 12.57 -6.72 -1.59
C ARG A 234 11.49 -6.04 -2.42
N MET A 235 11.85 -5.60 -3.61
CA MET A 235 10.92 -5.17 -4.64
C MET A 235 11.02 -6.09 -5.85
N ILE A 236 9.88 -6.64 -6.28
CA ILE A 236 9.78 -7.47 -7.48
C ILE A 236 9.04 -6.67 -8.54
N LEU A 237 9.73 -6.31 -9.62
CA LEU A 237 9.21 -5.51 -10.72
C LEU A 237 8.86 -6.40 -11.91
N THR A 238 7.60 -6.41 -12.31
CA THR A 238 7.04 -7.22 -13.42
C THR A 238 6.18 -6.36 -14.35
N ASP A 239 5.78 -6.91 -15.50
CA ASP A 239 4.84 -6.25 -16.43
C ASP A 239 3.36 -6.49 -16.08
N THR A 240 3.09 -7.31 -15.07
CA THR A 240 1.77 -7.73 -14.58
C THR A 240 1.91 -8.31 -13.17
N GLY A 241 0.86 -8.25 -12.37
CA GLY A 241 0.80 -8.82 -11.03
C GLY A 241 -0.64 -8.79 -10.53
N GLU A 242 -0.99 -9.67 -9.58
CA GLU A 242 -2.36 -9.83 -9.09
C GLU A 242 -3.38 -9.97 -10.25
N ASP A 243 -4.40 -9.12 -10.30
CA ASP A 243 -5.41 -9.05 -11.35
C ASP A 243 -5.13 -7.96 -12.41
N TYR A 244 -3.97 -7.27 -12.33
CA TYR A 244 -3.58 -6.24 -13.29
C TYR A 244 -3.09 -6.87 -14.60
N LEU A 245 -3.83 -6.61 -15.68
CA LEU A 245 -3.49 -7.09 -17.02
C LEU A 245 -2.12 -6.58 -17.49
N ALA A 246 -1.38 -7.45 -18.17
CA ALA A 246 -0.17 -7.07 -18.85
C ALA A 246 -0.46 -6.08 -20.01
N PRO A 247 0.52 -5.24 -20.40
CA PRO A 247 0.30 -4.21 -21.40
C PRO A 247 -0.05 -4.80 -22.77
N ALA A 248 -1.00 -4.18 -23.46
CA ALA A 248 -1.55 -4.67 -24.73
C ALA A 248 -0.52 -4.73 -25.88
N CYS A 249 0.56 -3.95 -25.78
CA CYS A 249 1.69 -3.96 -26.71
C CYS A 249 2.58 -5.21 -26.56
N GLY A 250 2.41 -6.00 -25.50
CA GLY A 250 3.13 -7.26 -25.26
C GLY A 250 4.64 -7.10 -25.40
N SER A 251 5.26 -7.95 -26.22
CA SER A 251 6.71 -7.99 -26.35
C SER A 251 7.35 -6.73 -26.96
N ALA A 252 6.55 -5.80 -27.48
CA ALA A 252 7.04 -4.55 -28.05
C ALA A 252 7.34 -3.47 -26.99
N CYS A 253 6.81 -3.59 -25.77
CA CYS A 253 6.88 -2.56 -24.73
C CYS A 253 7.64 -3.01 -23.49
N THR A 254 8.91 -3.40 -23.70
CA THR A 254 9.86 -3.53 -22.59
C THR A 254 10.21 -2.15 -22.02
N LEU A 255 10.45 -2.11 -20.72
CA LEU A 255 10.89 -0.91 -20.01
C LEU A 255 12.30 -1.16 -19.46
N HIS A 256 13.26 -0.31 -19.81
CA HIS A 256 14.59 -0.31 -19.20
C HIS A 256 14.54 0.56 -17.95
N VAL A 257 14.60 -0.05 -16.77
CA VAL A 257 14.62 0.63 -15.47
C VAL A 257 16.06 0.98 -15.11
N LEU A 258 16.27 2.17 -14.55
CA LEU A 258 17.57 2.65 -14.08
C LEU A 258 17.52 2.75 -12.53
N PRO A 259 17.75 1.65 -11.77
CA PRO A 259 17.71 1.69 -10.31
C PRO A 259 18.61 2.77 -9.71
N SER A 260 19.79 3.00 -10.28
CA SER A 260 20.73 4.05 -9.85
C SER A 260 20.26 5.50 -10.01
N LEU A 261 19.08 5.72 -10.60
CA LEU A 261 18.42 7.02 -10.74
C LEU A 261 16.99 6.96 -10.19
N SER A 262 16.69 5.95 -9.38
CA SER A 262 15.36 5.66 -8.87
C SER A 262 15.37 5.69 -7.34
N GLU A 263 14.22 5.97 -6.75
CA GLU A 263 14.07 6.20 -5.31
C GLU A 263 12.84 5.48 -4.77
N LEU A 264 12.94 4.94 -3.55
CA LEU A 264 11.83 4.48 -2.73
C LEU A 264 11.72 5.39 -1.49
N THR A 265 10.51 5.88 -1.20
CA THR A 265 10.22 6.67 0.00
C THR A 265 9.21 5.95 0.88
N LEU A 266 9.58 5.72 2.14
CA LEU A 266 8.75 5.06 3.14
C LEU A 266 8.29 6.07 4.21
N PRO A 267 6.98 6.23 4.43
CA PRO A 267 6.46 6.99 5.57
C PRO A 267 6.57 6.16 6.85
N LEU A 268 7.44 6.57 7.75
CA LEU A 268 7.68 5.90 9.02
C LEU A 268 6.99 6.65 10.17
N ILE A 269 6.42 5.91 11.11
CA ILE A 269 5.90 6.47 12.36
C ILE A 269 6.56 5.82 13.57
N ASP A 270 6.68 6.57 14.66
CA ASP A 270 7.01 6.01 15.96
C ASP A 270 5.72 5.95 16.81
N ARG A 271 5.37 4.73 17.21
CA ARG A 271 4.21 4.42 18.05
C ARG A 271 4.59 3.53 19.24
N THR A 272 5.86 3.46 19.57
CA THR A 272 6.40 2.53 20.59
C THR A 272 5.79 2.77 21.98
N ASP A 273 5.50 4.03 22.31
CA ASP A 273 4.86 4.44 23.58
C ASP A 273 3.34 4.66 23.47
N SER A 274 2.72 4.32 22.33
CA SER A 274 1.29 4.52 22.11
C SER A 274 0.44 3.39 22.73
N SER A 275 -0.79 3.72 23.12
CA SER A 275 -1.73 2.72 23.61
C SER A 275 -2.25 1.84 22.46
N ILE A 276 -2.13 0.53 22.63
CA ILE A 276 -2.78 -0.44 21.75
C ILE A 276 -4.29 -0.40 21.98
N LEU A 277 -5.06 -0.37 20.90
CA LEU A 277 -6.50 -0.57 20.94
C LEU A 277 -6.78 -2.06 21.16
N VAL A 278 -7.31 -2.41 22.32
CA VAL A 278 -7.76 -3.78 22.62
C VAL A 278 -9.17 -3.94 22.07
N VAL A 279 -9.32 -4.84 21.09
CA VAL A 279 -10.61 -5.12 20.45
C VAL A 279 -11.29 -6.30 21.16
N PRO A 280 -12.63 -6.32 21.25
CA PRO A 280 -13.34 -7.43 21.90
C PRO A 280 -13.13 -8.75 21.15
N GLN A 281 -12.72 -9.79 21.88
CA GLN A 281 -12.51 -11.13 21.35
C GLN A 281 -13.70 -12.06 21.70
N PRO A 282 -14.04 -13.03 20.83
CA PRO A 282 -14.98 -14.08 21.18
C PRO A 282 -14.50 -14.84 22.43
N ILE A 283 -15.41 -15.17 23.34
CA ILE A 283 -15.08 -16.00 24.49
C ILE A 283 -14.87 -17.43 23.99
N GLU A 284 -13.66 -17.98 24.14
CA GLU A 284 -13.44 -19.42 23.98
C GLU A 284 -14.29 -20.16 25.02
N ASN A 285 -15.26 -20.96 24.56
CA ASN A 285 -16.06 -21.86 25.41
C ASN A 285 -15.44 -23.24 25.50
#